data_AF-A0A0D2EIU7-F1
#
_entry.id   AF-A0A0D2EIU7-F1
#
_cell.length_a   1.000
_cell.length_b   1.000
_cell.length_c   1.000
_cell.angle_alpha   90.00
_cell.angle_beta   90.00
_cell.angle_gamma   90.00
#
_symmetry.space_group_name_H-M   'P 1'
#
loop_
_entity.id
_entity.type
_entity.pdbx_description
1 polymer ?
#
loop_
_entity_poly.entity_id
_entity_poly.type
_entity_poly.pdbx_seq_one_letter_code
_entity_poly.pdbx_strand_id
1 'polypeptide(L)'
;MLEVYLDPCTINSRKVVAGLELLGTKHHFNHVDYFKGEQKSPEFVKINPHATVPAAVDGDLTITESNAILQYIAEDSGSVYPKDAKKRCAVNRWLLWEASVWFQTCYVYLVQYVVQPLLGAEPDQSVIDAEAPKWHKGAGILDAQLAKTKWLTGDDVTIADLAVAAPMHLHEASRLPLDQYPNLKRWMTEQVEQLPCWQKTQGAVDKALLPGKAAINGTAGEKQVQANFNYTKNVDQLTELYFYDDEKANHIHEPGDDPHEMAVTDGWSRADEFSVDKEGFSLHKLETAFGKWDDDELVREKLYSEVVEFLKRTTGAKRVHVFDHTIRTKRNEQKKLTQETNTSQRAPVMLVHCDYTAESGPVRVRQLMKDEAEDLLSRRVAFFNVWKPLNVVEERPLAMCDVTTSPKEDFFKLYLRYRDRTGENYVMRHSPEHKWYYFPKMTPDQVILLKTYDSETDGRARFVGHSAFEDPNSPPDAPLRESVEIRTIAFF
;
A
#
# COMPACT_ATOMS: atom_id res chain seq x y z
N MET A 1 -39.69 -7.13 0.11
CA MET A 1 -38.22 -7.16 -0.08
C MET A 1 -37.75 -5.82 0.43
N LEU A 2 -36.75 -5.80 1.32
CA LEU A 2 -36.34 -4.58 2.00
C LEU A 2 -35.72 -3.59 0.99
N GLU A 3 -36.29 -2.40 0.86
CA GLU A 3 -35.71 -1.30 0.08
C GLU A 3 -34.83 -0.47 1.00
N VAL A 4 -33.54 -0.33 0.67
CA VAL A 4 -32.57 0.40 1.51
C VAL A 4 -32.02 1.59 0.74
N TYR A 5 -32.23 2.79 1.26
CA TYR A 5 -31.83 4.04 0.63
C TYR A 5 -30.62 4.60 1.35
N LEU A 6 -29.47 4.63 0.66
CA LEU A 6 -28.22 5.06 1.27
C LEU A 6 -27.15 5.51 0.27
N ASP A 7 -26.16 6.22 0.79
CA ASP A 7 -24.84 6.32 0.18
C ASP A 7 -23.88 5.41 0.97
N PRO A 8 -23.28 4.37 0.36
CA PRO A 8 -22.45 3.40 1.07
C PRO A 8 -21.16 4.00 1.67
N CYS A 9 -20.75 5.20 1.25
CA CYS A 9 -19.55 5.82 1.81
C CYS A 9 -19.78 6.52 3.16
N THR A 10 -21.03 6.76 3.57
CA THR A 10 -21.30 7.47 4.83
C THR A 10 -21.28 6.53 6.02
N ILE A 11 -20.83 7.01 7.18
CA ILE A 11 -20.64 6.21 8.40
C ILE A 11 -21.88 5.40 8.78
N ASN A 12 -23.04 6.06 8.84
CA ASN A 12 -24.28 5.44 9.29
C ASN A 12 -24.83 4.43 8.27
N SER A 13 -24.60 4.67 6.98
CA SER A 13 -24.91 3.71 5.92
C SER A 13 -23.98 2.50 5.98
N ARG A 14 -22.68 2.73 6.22
CA ARG A 14 -21.67 1.67 6.30
C ARG A 14 -22.06 0.60 7.33
N LYS A 15 -22.49 0.99 8.53
CA LYS A 15 -22.95 -0.01 9.53
C LYS A 15 -24.19 -0.78 9.07
N VAL A 16 -25.12 -0.15 8.36
CA VAL A 16 -26.29 -0.84 7.79
C VAL A 16 -25.87 -1.83 6.70
N VAL A 17 -24.97 -1.44 5.77
CA VAL A 17 -24.45 -2.35 4.74
C VAL A 17 -23.73 -3.54 5.38
N ALA A 18 -22.87 -3.30 6.38
CA ALA A 18 -22.21 -4.38 7.11
C ALA A 18 -23.22 -5.30 7.82
N GLY A 19 -24.30 -4.75 8.38
CA GLY A 19 -25.37 -5.52 9.01
C GLY A 19 -26.15 -6.39 8.02
N LEU A 20 -26.51 -5.84 6.86
CA LEU A 20 -27.18 -6.58 5.78
C LEU A 20 -26.33 -7.75 5.29
N GLU A 21 -25.03 -7.53 5.13
CA GLU A 21 -24.07 -8.57 4.74
C GLU A 21 -23.89 -9.63 5.83
N LEU A 22 -23.77 -9.22 7.10
CA LEU A 22 -23.62 -10.15 8.23
C LEU A 22 -24.81 -11.10 8.34
N LEU A 23 -26.02 -10.61 8.04
CA LEU A 23 -27.27 -11.34 8.20
C LEU A 23 -27.75 -12.02 6.92
N GLY A 24 -27.10 -11.76 5.78
CA GLY A 24 -27.55 -12.27 4.47
C GLY A 24 -28.95 -11.79 4.09
N THR A 25 -29.35 -10.60 4.55
CA THR A 25 -30.70 -10.06 4.37
C THR A 25 -30.95 -9.81 2.89
N LYS A 26 -32.06 -10.29 2.33
CA LYS A 26 -32.46 -9.95 0.95
C LYS A 26 -33.00 -8.53 0.88
N HIS A 27 -32.35 -7.69 0.09
CA HIS A 27 -32.69 -6.28 -0.02
C HIS A 27 -32.41 -5.75 -1.44
N HIS A 28 -32.96 -4.58 -1.74
CA HIS A 28 -32.65 -3.78 -2.90
C HIS A 28 -32.00 -2.47 -2.46
N PHE A 29 -30.86 -2.13 -3.05
CA PHE A 29 -30.14 -0.90 -2.76
C PHE A 29 -30.58 0.23 -3.68
N ASN A 30 -31.07 1.32 -3.09
CA ASN A 30 -31.36 2.57 -3.76
C ASN A 30 -30.26 3.57 -3.39
N HIS A 31 -29.38 3.88 -4.34
CA HIS A 31 -28.30 4.83 -4.13
C HIS A 31 -28.85 6.26 -4.00
N VAL A 32 -28.46 6.96 -2.94
CA VAL A 32 -28.80 8.37 -2.69
C VAL A 32 -27.49 9.13 -2.52
N ASP A 33 -27.05 9.86 -3.54
CA ASP A 33 -25.75 10.54 -3.58
C ASP A 33 -25.67 11.65 -2.52
N TYR A 34 -24.91 11.40 -1.46
CA TYR A 34 -24.81 12.30 -0.32
C TYR A 34 -24.11 13.61 -0.69
N PHE A 35 -23.12 13.54 -1.58
CA PHE A 35 -22.32 14.69 -1.99
C PHE A 35 -23.06 15.61 -2.96
N LYS A 36 -23.99 15.08 -3.76
CA LYS A 36 -24.93 15.89 -4.56
C LYS A 36 -26.11 16.42 -3.76
N GLY A 37 -26.29 15.99 -2.52
CA GLY A 37 -27.39 16.43 -1.68
C GLY A 37 -28.73 15.78 -2.01
N GLU A 38 -28.75 14.60 -2.65
CA GLU A 38 -29.98 13.90 -3.04
C GLU A 38 -30.87 13.53 -1.84
N GLN A 39 -30.27 13.38 -0.66
CA GLN A 39 -30.99 13.19 0.61
C GLN A 39 -31.88 14.39 0.99
N LYS A 40 -31.74 15.54 0.33
CA LYS A 40 -32.59 16.73 0.52
C LYS A 40 -33.69 16.86 -0.53
N SER A 41 -33.75 15.94 -1.50
CA SER A 41 -34.76 15.97 -2.56
C SER A 41 -36.17 15.80 -1.98
N PRO A 42 -37.21 16.43 -2.57
CA PRO A 42 -38.60 16.22 -2.15
C PRO A 42 -39.02 14.74 -2.19
N GLU A 43 -38.43 13.95 -3.08
CA GLU A 43 -38.66 12.52 -3.21
C GLU A 43 -38.12 11.75 -2.00
N PHE A 44 -36.87 12.01 -1.60
CA PHE A 44 -36.27 11.35 -0.45
C PHE A 44 -36.82 11.84 0.89
N VAL A 45 -37.15 13.13 1.01
CA VAL A 45 -37.72 13.71 2.25
C VAL A 45 -39.09 13.10 2.60
N LYS A 46 -39.83 12.59 1.61
CA LYS A 46 -41.06 11.79 1.87
C LYS A 46 -40.77 10.46 2.56
N ILE A 47 -39.57 9.90 2.36
CA ILE A 47 -39.10 8.66 3.00
C ILE A 47 -38.49 9.00 4.36
N ASN A 48 -37.52 9.92 4.41
CA ASN A 48 -36.91 10.36 5.65
C ASN A 48 -37.00 11.89 5.81
N PRO A 49 -37.90 12.41 6.67
CA PRO A 49 -38.08 13.85 6.86
C PRO A 49 -36.86 14.54 7.49
N HIS A 50 -35.92 13.79 8.08
CA HIS A 50 -34.66 14.34 8.58
C HIS A 50 -33.64 14.64 7.49
N ALA A 51 -33.91 14.25 6.23
CA ALA A 51 -32.99 14.42 5.10
C ALA A 51 -31.60 13.80 5.37
N THR A 52 -31.58 12.65 6.03
CA THR A 52 -30.37 11.89 6.36
C THR A 52 -30.42 10.50 5.74
N VAL A 53 -29.24 9.93 5.46
CA VAL A 53 -29.08 8.52 5.08
C VAL A 53 -28.45 7.74 6.25
N PRO A 54 -28.75 6.44 6.42
CA PRO A 54 -29.64 5.61 5.61
C PRO A 54 -31.12 5.70 6.03
N ALA A 55 -32.00 5.21 5.16
CA ALA A 55 -33.41 4.90 5.45
C ALA A 55 -33.79 3.54 4.84
N ALA A 56 -34.83 2.88 5.34
CA ALA A 56 -35.32 1.63 4.77
C ALA A 56 -36.85 1.57 4.71
N VAL A 57 -37.38 0.81 3.75
CA VAL A 57 -38.81 0.56 3.57
C VAL A 57 -39.06 -0.95 3.43
N ASP A 58 -39.95 -1.51 4.25
CA ASP A 58 -40.47 -2.87 4.07
C ASP A 58 -42.01 -2.85 4.08
N GLY A 59 -42.60 -2.93 2.88
CA GLY A 59 -44.04 -2.76 2.70
C GLY A 59 -44.49 -1.36 3.16
N ASP A 60 -45.39 -1.33 4.15
CA ASP A 60 -45.93 -0.07 4.71
C ASP A 60 -45.06 0.51 5.84
N LEU A 61 -43.99 -0.18 6.24
CA LEU A 61 -43.09 0.26 7.30
C LEU A 61 -41.92 1.05 6.72
N THR A 62 -41.84 2.33 7.07
CA THR A 62 -40.65 3.16 6.85
C THR A 62 -39.82 3.24 8.12
N ILE A 63 -38.52 2.95 8.01
CA ILE A 63 -37.56 2.94 9.11
C ILE A 63 -36.50 4.01 8.86
N THR A 64 -36.41 4.95 9.78
CA THR A 64 -35.31 5.92 9.88
C THR A 64 -34.41 5.53 11.06
N GLU A 65 -33.22 6.11 11.13
CA GLU A 65 -32.14 5.74 12.07
C GLU A 65 -31.44 4.41 11.76
N SER A 66 -30.14 4.49 11.55
CA SER A 66 -29.30 3.34 11.19
C SER A 66 -29.29 2.22 12.24
N ASN A 67 -29.28 2.55 13.54
CA ASN A 67 -29.36 1.55 14.61
C ASN A 67 -30.76 0.91 14.72
N ALA A 68 -31.82 1.60 14.29
CA ALA A 68 -33.16 1.01 14.22
C ALA A 68 -33.26 0.04 13.04
N ILE A 69 -32.69 0.41 11.88
CA ILE A 69 -32.57 -0.50 10.72
C ILE A 69 -31.80 -1.77 11.12
N LEU A 70 -30.66 -1.63 11.82
CA LEU A 70 -29.87 -2.77 12.31
C LEU A 70 -30.67 -3.70 13.23
N GLN A 71 -31.42 -3.14 14.19
CA GLN A 71 -32.27 -3.95 15.07
C GLN A 71 -33.36 -4.67 14.29
N TYR A 72 -34.00 -3.98 13.33
CA TYR A 72 -35.07 -4.55 12.52
C TYR A 72 -34.59 -5.73 11.68
N ILE A 73 -33.48 -5.58 10.95
CA ILE A 73 -32.94 -6.67 10.12
C ILE A 73 -32.39 -7.83 10.96
N ALA A 74 -31.97 -7.55 12.20
CA ALA A 74 -31.40 -8.55 13.11
C ALA A 74 -32.46 -9.24 13.99
N GLU A 75 -33.74 -8.85 13.95
CA GLU A 75 -34.75 -9.31 14.91
C GLU A 75 -34.86 -10.84 14.98
N ASP A 76 -34.68 -11.55 13.86
CA ASP A 76 -34.75 -13.01 13.79
C ASP A 76 -33.37 -13.70 13.73
N SER A 77 -32.28 -12.96 13.95
CA SER A 77 -30.91 -13.48 13.88
C SER A 77 -30.52 -14.41 15.03
N GLY A 78 -31.20 -14.31 16.18
CA GLY A 78 -30.91 -15.09 17.38
C GLY A 78 -29.62 -14.66 18.11
N SER A 79 -28.45 -14.88 17.54
CA SER A 79 -27.15 -14.62 18.22
C SER A 79 -26.69 -13.17 18.10
N VAL A 80 -26.84 -12.55 16.92
CA VAL A 80 -26.36 -11.18 16.62
C VAL A 80 -27.23 -10.11 17.29
N TYR A 81 -28.51 -10.42 17.54
CA TYR A 81 -29.44 -9.62 18.34
C TYR A 81 -30.33 -10.51 19.23
N PRO A 82 -29.88 -10.86 20.45
CA PRO A 82 -30.56 -11.81 21.32
C PRO A 82 -31.99 -11.42 21.71
N LYS A 83 -32.88 -12.43 21.84
CA LYS A 83 -34.25 -12.26 22.38
C LYS A 83 -34.27 -12.20 23.92
N ASP A 84 -33.25 -12.77 24.58
CA ASP A 84 -33.11 -12.66 26.04
C ASP A 84 -32.98 -11.19 26.45
N ALA A 85 -33.82 -10.76 27.40
CA ALA A 85 -33.94 -9.36 27.77
C ALA A 85 -32.63 -8.77 28.31
N LYS A 86 -31.83 -9.55 29.06
CA LYS A 86 -30.58 -9.07 29.65
C LYS A 86 -29.49 -8.93 28.58
N LYS A 87 -29.35 -9.93 27.71
CA LYS A 87 -28.41 -9.89 26.58
C LYS A 87 -28.78 -8.76 25.60
N ARG A 88 -30.07 -8.61 25.27
CA ARG A 88 -30.58 -7.52 24.42
C ARG A 88 -30.31 -6.15 25.03
N CYS A 89 -30.48 -6.00 26.34
CA CYS A 89 -30.16 -4.77 27.06
C CYS A 89 -28.67 -4.39 26.90
N ALA A 90 -27.75 -5.37 26.94
CA ALA A 90 -26.33 -5.12 26.73
C ALA A 90 -26.04 -4.60 25.33
N VAL A 91 -26.67 -5.16 24.28
CA VAL A 91 -26.56 -4.68 22.90
C VAL A 91 -27.13 -3.27 22.77
N ASN A 92 -28.37 -3.06 23.21
CA ASN A 92 -29.07 -1.77 23.10
C ASN A 92 -28.33 -0.65 23.82
N ARG A 93 -27.69 -0.93 24.97
CA ARG A 93 -26.87 0.05 25.68
C ARG A 93 -25.75 0.60 24.80
N TRP A 94 -25.06 -0.26 24.04
CA TRP A 94 -23.98 0.17 23.15
C TRP A 94 -24.50 0.88 21.91
N LEU A 95 -25.62 0.42 21.32
CA LEU A 95 -26.27 1.13 20.20
C LEU A 95 -26.67 2.56 20.58
N LEU A 96 -27.28 2.72 21.76
CA LEU A 96 -27.70 4.03 22.25
C LEU A 96 -26.50 4.91 22.63
N TRP A 97 -25.48 4.33 23.27
CA TRP A 97 -24.26 5.06 23.60
C TRP A 97 -23.50 5.50 22.35
N GLU A 98 -23.47 4.67 21.30
CA GLU A 98 -22.86 5.02 20.03
C GLU A 98 -23.53 6.25 19.42
N ALA A 99 -24.85 6.21 19.27
CA ALA A 99 -25.62 7.28 18.65
C ALA A 99 -25.61 8.60 19.45
N SER A 100 -25.49 8.53 20.78
CA SER A 100 -25.60 9.71 21.65
C SER A 100 -24.25 10.33 22.06
N VAL A 101 -23.16 9.58 21.97
CA VAL A 101 -21.85 10.00 22.47
C VAL A 101 -20.71 9.65 21.50
N TRP A 102 -20.57 8.38 21.14
CA TRP A 102 -19.37 7.89 20.46
C TRP A 102 -19.26 8.38 19.01
N PHE A 103 -20.38 8.44 18.31
CA PHE A 103 -20.43 8.91 16.93
C PHE A 103 -19.88 10.34 16.84
N GLN A 104 -20.38 11.24 17.68
CA GLN A 104 -20.05 12.67 17.64
C GLN A 104 -18.58 12.90 17.91
N THR A 105 -18.01 12.19 18.89
CA THR A 105 -16.59 12.39 19.25
C THR A 105 -15.66 11.88 18.15
N CYS A 106 -15.94 10.73 17.54
CA CYS A 106 -15.15 10.25 16.40
C CYS A 106 -15.34 11.10 15.14
N TYR A 107 -16.56 11.62 14.93
CA TYR A 107 -16.88 12.43 13.76
C TYR A 107 -16.09 13.74 13.72
N VAL A 108 -15.76 14.34 14.87
CA VAL A 108 -14.89 15.53 14.91
C VAL A 108 -13.51 15.23 14.31
N TYR A 109 -12.90 14.09 14.67
CA TYR A 109 -11.60 13.67 14.11
C TYR A 109 -11.70 13.41 12.61
N LEU A 110 -12.74 12.70 12.17
CA LEU A 110 -12.97 12.46 10.75
C LEU A 110 -13.10 13.77 9.96
N VAL A 111 -13.88 14.72 10.47
CA VAL A 111 -14.05 16.00 9.79
C VAL A 111 -12.73 16.74 9.67
N GLN A 112 -11.98 16.86 10.77
CA GLN A 112 -10.74 17.62 10.78
C GLN A 112 -9.64 16.96 9.95
N TYR A 113 -9.43 15.65 10.07
CA TYR A 113 -8.29 14.98 9.44
C TYR A 113 -8.59 14.35 8.08
N VAL A 114 -9.87 14.17 7.71
CA VAL A 114 -10.26 13.59 6.41
C VAL A 114 -11.06 14.58 5.58
N VAL A 115 -12.16 15.12 6.10
CA VAL A 115 -13.09 15.95 5.30
C VAL A 115 -12.48 17.32 4.97
N GLN A 116 -11.84 18.01 5.92
CA GLN A 116 -11.21 19.31 5.67
C GLN A 116 -10.12 19.19 4.58
N PRO A 117 -9.15 18.26 4.66
CA PRO A 117 -8.19 18.05 3.59
C PRO A 117 -8.83 17.68 2.24
N LEU A 118 -9.89 16.88 2.24
CA LEU A 118 -10.62 16.53 1.01
C LEU A 118 -11.23 17.77 0.33
N LEU A 119 -11.59 18.79 1.11
CA LEU A 119 -12.11 20.07 0.64
C LEU A 119 -11.00 21.13 0.43
N GLY A 120 -9.73 20.76 0.56
CA GLY A 120 -8.60 21.67 0.40
C GLY A 120 -8.35 22.61 1.58
N ALA A 121 -8.88 22.27 2.76
CA ALA A 121 -8.68 23.00 4.01
C ALA A 121 -7.76 22.23 4.96
N GLU A 122 -7.03 22.96 5.81
CA GLU A 122 -6.18 22.35 6.84
C GLU A 122 -7.00 21.97 8.09
N PRO A 123 -6.63 20.90 8.81
CA PRO A 123 -7.22 20.55 10.10
C PRO A 123 -7.01 21.66 11.14
N ASP A 124 -8.04 21.97 11.92
CA ASP A 124 -7.93 22.85 13.10
C ASP A 124 -7.60 22.02 14.34
N GLN A 125 -6.33 22.10 14.75
CA GLN A 125 -5.83 21.37 15.91
C GLN A 125 -6.53 21.78 17.22
N SER A 126 -7.01 23.02 17.35
CA SER A 126 -7.70 23.46 18.57
C SER A 126 -9.05 22.77 18.77
N VAL A 127 -9.73 22.41 17.68
CA VAL A 127 -10.97 21.63 17.70
C VAL A 127 -10.69 20.20 18.16
N ILE A 128 -9.59 19.62 17.70
CA ILE A 128 -9.14 18.29 18.14
C ILE A 128 -8.77 18.30 19.62
N ASP A 129 -7.95 19.26 20.06
CA ASP A 129 -7.49 19.36 21.44
C ASP A 129 -8.66 19.55 22.41
N ALA A 130 -9.71 20.28 22.01
CA ALA A 130 -10.93 20.45 22.79
C ALA A 130 -11.79 19.18 22.87
N GLU A 131 -11.77 18.33 21.85
CA GLU A 131 -12.54 17.09 21.80
C GLU A 131 -11.81 15.89 22.41
N ALA A 132 -10.46 15.90 22.38
CA ALA A 132 -9.61 14.82 22.85
C ALA A 132 -9.98 14.28 24.25
N PRO A 133 -10.31 15.10 25.28
CA PRO A 133 -10.72 14.57 26.58
C PRO A 133 -11.97 13.70 26.53
N LYS A 134 -12.94 14.02 25.66
CA LYS A 134 -14.16 13.22 25.48
C LYS A 134 -13.87 11.93 24.73
N TRP A 135 -13.04 12.01 23.69
CA TRP A 135 -12.60 10.85 22.93
C TRP A 135 -11.87 9.85 23.82
N HIS A 136 -10.86 10.30 24.58
CA HIS A 136 -10.07 9.47 25.50
C HIS A 136 -10.93 8.83 26.59
N LYS A 137 -11.95 9.55 27.10
CA LYS A 137 -12.93 8.97 28.04
C LYS A 137 -13.74 7.85 27.40
N GLY A 138 -14.22 8.03 26.17
CA GLY A 138 -14.96 7.00 25.44
C GLY A 138 -14.10 5.78 25.10
N ALA A 139 -12.89 6.01 24.59
CA ALA A 139 -11.93 4.97 24.27
C ALA A 139 -11.54 4.14 25.51
N GLY A 140 -11.34 4.78 26.67
CA GLY A 140 -11.07 4.07 27.92
C GLY A 140 -12.24 3.21 28.41
N ILE A 141 -13.49 3.64 28.18
CA ILE A 141 -14.68 2.82 28.50
C ILE A 141 -14.74 1.58 27.60
N LEU A 142 -14.45 1.74 26.30
CA LEU A 142 -14.42 0.62 25.36
C LEU A 142 -13.28 -0.35 25.68
N ASP A 143 -12.07 0.16 25.91
CA ASP A 143 -10.91 -0.66 26.25
C ASP A 143 -11.15 -1.49 27.52
N ALA A 144 -11.67 -0.87 28.57
CA ALA A 144 -12.00 -1.55 29.82
C ALA A 144 -13.13 -2.60 29.67
N GLN A 145 -14.05 -2.42 28.72
CA GLN A 145 -15.02 -3.46 28.36
C GLN A 145 -14.33 -4.61 27.62
N LEU A 146 -13.55 -4.28 26.59
CA LEU A 146 -12.92 -5.24 25.68
C LEU A 146 -11.75 -6.01 26.30
N ALA A 147 -11.29 -5.57 27.47
CA ALA A 147 -10.42 -6.34 28.36
C ALA A 147 -11.15 -7.52 29.03
N LYS A 148 -12.49 -7.44 29.16
CA LYS A 148 -13.32 -8.45 29.86
C LYS A 148 -13.99 -9.42 28.90
N THR A 149 -14.27 -8.98 27.68
CA THR A 149 -15.03 -9.73 26.69
C THR A 149 -14.37 -9.65 25.33
N LYS A 150 -14.48 -10.73 24.53
CA LYS A 150 -13.92 -10.80 23.18
C LYS A 150 -14.51 -9.72 22.27
N TRP A 151 -15.83 -9.58 22.30
CA TRP A 151 -16.65 -8.55 21.63
C TRP A 151 -17.34 -7.67 22.67
N LEU A 152 -18.07 -6.63 22.26
CA LEU A 152 -18.66 -5.66 23.19
C LEU A 152 -19.68 -6.24 24.19
N THR A 153 -20.30 -7.38 23.86
CA THR A 153 -21.36 -7.98 24.67
C THR A 153 -21.10 -9.42 25.11
N GLY A 154 -19.94 -9.99 24.76
CA GLY A 154 -19.58 -11.37 25.12
C GLY A 154 -18.56 -11.99 24.16
N ASP A 155 -18.76 -13.27 23.85
CA ASP A 155 -17.85 -14.07 23.02
C ASP A 155 -18.22 -14.07 21.52
N ASP A 156 -19.42 -13.60 21.20
CA ASP A 156 -19.97 -13.54 19.85
C ASP A 156 -20.17 -12.08 19.38
N VAL A 157 -20.03 -11.86 18.07
CA VAL A 157 -20.27 -10.57 17.43
C VAL A 157 -21.76 -10.22 17.47
N THR A 158 -22.07 -8.94 17.68
CA THR A 158 -23.43 -8.42 17.67
C THR A 158 -23.54 -7.16 16.81
N ILE A 159 -24.76 -6.70 16.54
CA ILE A 159 -24.96 -5.40 15.85
C ILE A 159 -24.35 -4.22 16.62
N ALA A 160 -24.10 -4.35 17.94
CA ALA A 160 -23.40 -3.33 18.71
C ALA A 160 -21.96 -3.15 18.22
N ASP A 161 -21.28 -4.23 17.84
CA ASP A 161 -19.90 -4.16 17.37
C ASP A 161 -19.79 -3.39 16.04
N LEU A 162 -20.70 -3.69 15.10
CA LEU A 162 -20.79 -2.96 13.82
C LEU A 162 -21.12 -1.48 14.03
N ALA A 163 -22.05 -1.17 14.93
CA ALA A 163 -22.45 0.20 15.19
C ALA A 163 -21.31 1.01 15.81
N VAL A 164 -20.68 0.51 16.87
CA VAL A 164 -19.61 1.21 17.59
C VAL A 164 -18.34 1.34 16.75
N ALA A 165 -18.06 0.40 15.86
CA ALA A 165 -16.90 0.46 14.98
C ALA A 165 -17.07 1.46 13.83
N ALA A 166 -18.30 1.72 13.37
CA ALA A 166 -18.54 2.56 12.19
C ALA A 166 -18.00 3.99 12.29
N PRO A 167 -18.14 4.71 13.41
CA PRO A 167 -17.49 6.01 13.55
C PRO A 167 -15.95 5.96 13.51
N MET A 168 -15.35 4.81 13.83
CA MET A 168 -13.91 4.57 13.80
C MET A 168 -13.42 3.98 12.48
N HIS A 169 -14.31 3.81 11.50
CA HIS A 169 -13.99 3.07 10.29
C HIS A 169 -12.80 3.62 9.52
N LEU A 170 -12.49 4.91 9.67
CA LEU A 170 -11.34 5.63 9.10
C LEU A 170 -10.27 5.94 10.16
N HIS A 171 -10.03 5.06 11.14
CA HIS A 171 -9.25 5.39 12.34
C HIS A 171 -7.83 5.90 12.03
N GLU A 172 -7.13 5.30 11.06
CA GLU A 172 -5.78 5.71 10.67
C GLU A 172 -5.78 7.07 9.97
N ALA A 173 -6.61 7.24 8.93
CA ALA A 173 -6.78 8.51 8.23
C ALA A 173 -7.31 9.64 9.14
N SER A 174 -8.13 9.28 10.14
CA SER A 174 -8.68 10.19 11.16
C SER A 174 -7.74 10.37 12.34
N ARG A 175 -6.55 9.74 12.34
CA ARG A 175 -5.52 9.83 13.40
C ARG A 175 -6.07 9.55 14.81
N LEU A 176 -6.97 8.58 14.93
CA LEU A 176 -7.50 8.19 16.24
C LEU A 176 -6.39 7.56 17.09
N PRO A 177 -6.15 7.99 18.35
CA PRO A 177 -5.03 7.51 19.15
C PRO A 177 -5.28 6.13 19.78
N LEU A 178 -5.46 5.10 18.94
CA LEU A 178 -5.77 3.73 19.35
C LEU A 178 -4.61 3.03 20.07
N ASP A 179 -3.36 3.43 19.81
CA ASP A 179 -2.19 2.82 20.43
C ASP A 179 -2.16 2.94 21.97
N GLN A 180 -2.94 3.87 22.52
CA GLN A 180 -3.08 4.04 23.97
C GLN A 180 -4.10 3.05 24.59
N TYR A 181 -4.83 2.30 23.77
CA TYR A 181 -5.97 1.45 24.15
C TYR A 181 -5.85 0.07 23.49
N PRO A 182 -5.02 -0.83 24.03
CA PRO A 182 -4.63 -2.07 23.36
C PRO A 182 -5.82 -3.01 23.08
N ASN A 183 -6.82 -3.07 23.97
CA ASN A 183 -8.00 -3.92 23.78
C ASN A 183 -8.95 -3.35 22.73
N LEU A 184 -9.08 -2.02 22.69
CA LEU A 184 -9.82 -1.32 21.64
C LEU A 184 -9.15 -1.48 20.27
N LYS A 185 -7.82 -1.28 20.22
CA LYS A 185 -7.02 -1.48 19.00
C LYS A 185 -7.19 -2.90 18.48
N ARG A 186 -6.93 -3.92 19.31
CA ARG A 186 -7.15 -5.34 19.00
C ARG A 186 -8.55 -5.60 18.44
N TRP A 187 -9.60 -5.12 19.11
CA TRP A 187 -10.98 -5.33 18.67
C TRP A 187 -11.27 -4.67 17.31
N MET A 188 -10.75 -3.47 17.06
CA MET A 188 -10.93 -2.81 15.78
C MET A 188 -10.14 -3.53 14.67
N THR A 189 -8.83 -3.70 14.85
CA THR A 189 -7.91 -4.07 13.77
C THR A 189 -7.77 -5.57 13.53
N GLU A 190 -7.85 -6.37 14.59
CA GLU A 190 -7.67 -7.82 14.52
C GLU A 190 -9.00 -8.58 14.53
N GLN A 191 -10.14 -7.89 14.75
CA GLN A 191 -11.46 -8.52 14.76
C GLN A 191 -12.45 -7.86 13.81
N VAL A 192 -12.91 -6.64 14.09
CA VAL A 192 -13.96 -6.00 13.27
C VAL A 192 -13.52 -5.88 11.81
N GLU A 193 -12.29 -5.42 11.57
CA GLU A 193 -11.72 -5.31 10.21
C GLU A 193 -11.53 -6.65 9.50
N GLN A 194 -11.49 -7.75 10.24
CA GLN A 194 -11.38 -9.10 9.70
C GLN A 194 -12.73 -9.73 9.38
N LEU A 195 -13.85 -9.07 9.72
CA LEU A 195 -15.18 -9.57 9.38
C LEU A 195 -15.44 -9.41 7.86
N PRO A 196 -15.84 -10.48 7.15
CA PRO A 196 -16.14 -10.39 5.71
C PRO A 196 -17.22 -9.34 5.39
N CYS A 197 -18.23 -9.22 6.27
CA CYS A 197 -19.29 -8.22 6.13
C CYS A 197 -18.77 -6.78 6.24
N TRP A 198 -17.69 -6.56 7.00
CA TRP A 198 -17.07 -5.25 7.13
C TRP A 198 -16.20 -4.92 5.92
N GLN A 199 -15.36 -5.86 5.48
CA GLN A 199 -14.44 -5.68 4.36
C GLN A 199 -15.18 -5.32 3.06
N LYS A 200 -16.35 -5.92 2.82
CA LYS A 200 -17.21 -5.59 1.66
C LYS A 200 -17.66 -4.14 1.61
N THR A 201 -17.69 -3.44 2.74
CA THR A 201 -18.08 -2.01 2.78
C THR A 201 -16.94 -1.06 2.43
N GLN A 202 -15.69 -1.52 2.47
CA GLN A 202 -14.51 -0.65 2.44
C GLN A 202 -14.32 0.06 1.08
N GLY A 203 -14.59 -0.64 -0.03
CA GLY A 203 -14.34 -0.10 -1.37
C GLY A 203 -15.12 1.19 -1.69
N ALA A 204 -16.35 1.32 -1.19
CA ALA A 204 -17.15 2.54 -1.36
C ALA A 204 -16.59 3.73 -0.57
N VAL A 205 -16.09 3.45 0.64
CA VAL A 205 -15.47 4.46 1.51
C VAL A 205 -14.15 4.94 0.91
N ASP A 206 -13.27 4.03 0.49
CA ASP A 206 -11.97 4.38 -0.07
C ASP A 206 -12.11 5.29 -1.29
N LYS A 207 -13.02 4.94 -2.19
CA LYS A 207 -13.28 5.70 -3.42
C LYS A 207 -13.74 7.13 -3.14
N ALA A 208 -14.57 7.33 -2.11
CA ALA A 208 -15.20 8.63 -1.84
C ALA A 208 -14.39 9.51 -0.88
N LEU A 209 -13.80 8.92 0.16
CA LEU A 209 -13.17 9.66 1.27
C LEU A 209 -11.65 9.61 1.23
N LEU A 210 -11.04 8.71 0.47
CA LEU A 210 -9.59 8.59 0.31
C LEU A 210 -9.16 8.55 -1.18
N PRO A 211 -9.64 9.48 -2.03
CA PRO A 211 -9.33 9.43 -3.46
C PRO A 211 -7.81 9.54 -3.69
N GLY A 212 -7.25 8.57 -4.42
CA GLY A 212 -5.82 8.57 -4.76
C GLY A 212 -4.87 8.22 -3.61
N LYS A 213 -5.39 7.72 -2.47
CA LYS A 213 -4.59 7.08 -1.44
C LYS A 213 -4.87 5.58 -1.51
N ALA A 214 -3.87 4.76 -1.83
CA ALA A 214 -4.00 3.30 -1.86
C ALA A 214 -4.46 2.84 -0.48
N ALA A 215 -5.73 2.41 -0.36
CA ALA A 215 -6.41 1.85 0.82
C ALA A 215 -5.64 1.95 2.17
N ILE A 216 -5.32 3.16 2.64
CA ILE A 216 -4.64 3.40 3.93
C ILE A 216 -5.63 3.31 5.11
N ASN A 217 -6.76 2.65 4.90
CA ASN A 217 -7.79 2.58 5.90
C ASN A 217 -7.85 1.21 6.54
N GLY A 218 -7.26 1.12 7.73
CA GLY A 218 -7.63 0.10 8.68
C GLY A 218 -7.19 -1.30 8.27
N THR A 219 -5.88 -1.46 8.17
CA THR A 219 -5.19 -2.70 8.56
C THR A 219 -3.78 -2.36 9.01
N ALA A 220 -3.68 -1.52 10.05
CA ALA A 220 -2.43 -1.16 10.74
C ALA A 220 -1.97 -2.29 11.69
N GLY A 221 -1.86 -3.50 11.15
CA GLY A 221 -0.69 -4.33 11.42
C GLY A 221 0.26 -4.14 10.24
N GLU A 222 1.56 -4.34 10.43
CA GLU A 222 2.44 -4.58 9.28
C GLU A 222 1.89 -5.82 8.55
N LYS A 223 1.02 -5.60 7.56
CA LYS A 223 0.43 -6.67 6.77
C LYS A 223 1.58 -7.35 6.04
N GLN A 224 1.87 -8.57 6.43
CA GLN A 224 2.89 -9.36 5.79
C GLN A 224 2.25 -10.42 4.90
N VAL A 225 2.83 -10.60 3.73
CA VAL A 225 2.63 -11.79 2.91
C VAL A 225 3.86 -12.67 3.00
N GLN A 226 3.66 -13.99 2.89
CA GLN A 226 4.79 -14.92 2.75
C GLN A 226 5.02 -15.15 1.27
N ALA A 227 6.24 -14.95 0.80
CA ALA A 227 6.59 -15.13 -0.60
C ALA A 227 8.01 -15.68 -0.77
N ASN A 228 8.22 -16.43 -1.86
CA ASN A 228 9.53 -17.00 -2.18
C ASN A 228 10.44 -15.95 -2.84
N PHE A 229 11.67 -15.86 -2.35
CA PHE A 229 12.75 -15.03 -2.91
C PHE A 229 13.90 -15.93 -3.34
N ASN A 230 14.41 -15.73 -4.55
CA ASN A 230 15.53 -16.50 -5.06
C ASN A 230 16.85 -15.84 -4.63
N TYR A 231 17.33 -16.21 -3.44
CA TYR A 231 18.68 -15.87 -3.00
C TYR A 231 19.72 -16.75 -3.70
N THR A 232 20.99 -16.40 -3.54
CA THR A 232 22.12 -17.15 -4.12
C THR A 232 23.01 -17.69 -3.00
N LYS A 233 23.43 -18.96 -3.09
CA LYS A 233 24.37 -19.53 -2.12
C LYS A 233 25.73 -18.87 -2.24
N ASN A 234 26.34 -18.50 -1.12
CA ASN A 234 27.73 -18.04 -1.15
C ASN A 234 28.64 -19.28 -1.04
N VAL A 235 29.25 -19.67 -2.15
CA VAL A 235 30.12 -20.85 -2.27
C VAL A 235 31.53 -20.46 -2.70
N ASP A 236 32.49 -21.37 -2.55
CA ASP A 236 33.89 -21.17 -2.98
C ASP A 236 34.06 -21.30 -4.51
N GLN A 237 33.14 -20.71 -5.28
CA GLN A 237 33.16 -20.62 -6.73
C GLN A 237 32.58 -19.26 -7.17
N LEU A 238 33.07 -18.72 -8.29
CA LEU A 238 32.49 -17.50 -8.84
C LEU A 238 31.05 -17.74 -9.29
N THR A 239 30.15 -16.83 -8.91
CA THR A 239 28.79 -16.80 -9.43
C THR A 239 28.78 -16.07 -10.76
N GLU A 240 28.32 -16.74 -11.82
CA GLU A 240 28.37 -16.23 -13.19
C GLU A 240 27.04 -16.45 -13.92
N LEU A 241 26.75 -15.60 -14.90
CA LEU A 241 25.61 -15.75 -15.81
C LEU A 241 26.03 -15.38 -17.22
N TYR A 242 25.86 -16.31 -18.16
CA TYR A 242 26.23 -16.13 -19.57
C TYR A 242 25.01 -15.76 -20.42
N PHE A 243 25.14 -14.73 -21.25
CA PHE A 243 24.11 -14.32 -22.21
C PHE A 243 24.39 -14.83 -23.65
N TYR A 244 25.28 -15.80 -23.79
CA TYR A 244 25.66 -16.45 -25.04
C TYR A 244 26.10 -17.89 -24.76
N ASP A 245 26.01 -18.77 -25.76
CA ASP A 245 26.49 -20.15 -25.66
C ASP A 245 28.02 -20.17 -25.54
N ASP A 246 28.55 -20.73 -24.45
CA ASP A 246 29.97 -20.94 -24.18
C ASP A 246 30.15 -22.24 -23.40
N GLU A 247 31.18 -23.02 -23.69
CA GLU A 247 31.45 -24.27 -22.96
C GLU A 247 31.74 -24.02 -21.47
N LYS A 248 32.28 -22.85 -21.12
CA LYS A 248 32.51 -22.44 -19.73
C LYS A 248 31.21 -22.32 -18.94
N ALA A 249 30.09 -22.02 -19.59
CA ALA A 249 28.79 -21.89 -18.95
C ALA A 249 28.29 -23.22 -18.34
N ASN A 250 28.80 -24.37 -18.77
CA ASN A 250 28.33 -25.68 -18.30
C ASN A 250 28.77 -26.04 -16.86
N HIS A 251 29.74 -25.30 -16.30
CA HIS A 251 30.36 -25.61 -15.00
C HIS A 251 30.47 -24.39 -14.09
N ILE A 252 29.53 -23.45 -14.19
CA ILE A 252 29.47 -22.26 -13.34
C ILE A 252 28.52 -22.46 -12.16
N HIS A 253 28.68 -21.62 -11.15
CA HIS A 253 27.65 -21.43 -10.14
C HIS A 253 26.67 -20.36 -10.66
N GLU A 254 25.45 -20.76 -10.97
CA GLU A 254 24.40 -19.83 -11.40
C GLU A 254 23.73 -19.16 -10.19
N PRO A 255 23.26 -17.90 -10.33
CA PRO A 255 22.57 -17.21 -9.25
C PRO A 255 21.15 -17.73 -9.03
N GLY A 256 20.59 -17.49 -7.84
CA GLY A 256 19.18 -17.82 -7.52
C GLY A 256 18.95 -19.27 -7.07
N ASP A 257 20.01 -19.99 -6.70
CA ASP A 257 20.01 -21.41 -6.32
C ASP A 257 19.65 -21.67 -4.84
N ASP A 258 19.21 -20.64 -4.11
CA ASP A 258 18.82 -20.69 -2.70
C ASP A 258 17.45 -20.02 -2.48
N PRO A 259 16.34 -20.60 -2.95
CA PRO A 259 15.02 -20.03 -2.71
C PRO A 259 14.62 -20.13 -1.23
N HIS A 260 14.18 -19.03 -0.64
CA HIS A 260 13.64 -18.98 0.73
C HIS A 260 12.31 -18.23 0.76
N GLU A 261 11.38 -18.71 1.57
CA GLU A 261 10.15 -18.00 1.88
C GLU A 261 10.45 -16.90 2.90
N MET A 262 10.06 -15.67 2.59
CA MET A 262 10.28 -14.49 3.42
C MET A 262 8.96 -13.77 3.68
N ALA A 263 8.85 -13.16 4.86
CA ALA A 263 7.81 -12.19 5.14
C ALA A 263 8.09 -10.88 4.39
N VAL A 264 7.11 -10.43 3.60
CA VAL A 264 7.14 -9.15 2.87
C VAL A 264 6.09 -8.22 3.43
N THR A 265 6.53 -7.09 3.96
CA THR A 265 5.70 -6.13 4.68
C THR A 265 5.10 -5.09 3.73
N ASP A 266 3.80 -4.86 3.82
CA ASP A 266 3.13 -3.69 3.22
C ASP A 266 3.70 -2.41 3.84
N GLY A 267 4.38 -1.61 3.02
CA GLY A 267 5.06 -0.40 3.44
C GLY A 267 4.18 0.87 3.43
N TRP A 268 2.91 0.82 3.00
CA TRP A 268 2.12 2.03 2.76
C TRP A 268 1.97 2.95 3.98
N SER A 269 1.81 2.38 5.18
CA SER A 269 1.69 3.15 6.43
C SER A 269 2.94 3.94 6.79
N ARG A 270 4.10 3.56 6.23
CA ARG A 270 5.41 4.18 6.45
C ARG A 270 6.00 4.78 5.17
N ALA A 271 5.19 4.95 4.12
CA ALA A 271 5.67 5.36 2.80
C ALA A 271 6.52 6.66 2.83
N ASP A 272 6.13 7.62 3.68
CA ASP A 272 6.81 8.91 3.85
C ASP A 272 8.05 8.85 4.76
N GLU A 273 8.32 7.70 5.42
CA GLU A 273 9.46 7.52 6.33
C GLU A 273 10.69 6.93 5.64
N PHE A 274 10.50 6.18 4.55
CA PHE A 274 11.60 5.49 3.86
C PHE A 274 12.54 6.47 3.16
N SER A 275 13.84 6.30 3.38
CA SER A 275 14.89 7.14 2.80
C SER A 275 15.92 6.32 2.04
N VAL A 276 16.33 6.84 0.88
CA VAL A 276 17.44 6.28 0.11
C VAL A 276 18.77 6.31 0.86
N ASP A 277 18.94 7.18 1.86
CA ASP A 277 20.17 7.25 2.67
C ASP A 277 20.14 6.30 3.88
N LYS A 278 18.97 5.77 4.28
CA LYS A 278 18.84 4.87 5.43
C LYS A 278 18.43 3.46 5.02
N GLU A 279 17.26 3.28 4.42
CA GLU A 279 16.75 1.97 3.99
C GLU A 279 17.22 1.58 2.57
N GLY A 280 17.77 2.54 1.81
CA GLY A 280 18.26 2.31 0.45
C GLY A 280 17.20 2.51 -0.65
N PHE A 281 15.95 2.77 -0.25
CA PHE A 281 14.86 3.12 -1.15
C PHE A 281 13.94 4.18 -0.54
N SER A 282 13.12 4.82 -1.36
CA SER A 282 12.08 5.76 -0.90
C SER A 282 10.92 5.83 -1.91
N LEU A 283 9.75 6.29 -1.46
CA LEU A 283 8.57 6.45 -2.31
C LEU A 283 8.27 7.90 -2.59
N HIS A 284 7.84 8.17 -3.83
CA HIS A 284 7.47 9.50 -4.27
C HIS A 284 6.30 9.46 -5.23
N LYS A 285 5.72 10.63 -5.48
CA LYS A 285 4.85 10.86 -6.63
C LYS A 285 5.62 11.48 -7.78
N LEU A 286 5.37 10.98 -8.98
CA LEU A 286 5.84 11.55 -10.24
C LEU A 286 4.71 11.45 -11.26
N GLU A 287 3.87 12.47 -11.29
CA GLU A 287 2.87 12.63 -12.34
C GLU A 287 3.57 13.01 -13.64
N THR A 288 3.32 12.23 -14.69
CA THR A 288 3.86 12.48 -16.03
C THR A 288 2.69 12.49 -17.02
N ALA A 289 2.72 13.44 -17.96
CA ALA A 289 1.78 13.44 -19.08
C ALA A 289 2.20 12.44 -20.18
N PHE A 290 3.32 11.73 -19.99
CA PHE A 290 3.84 10.77 -20.95
C PHE A 290 3.01 9.49 -21.00
N GLY A 291 2.50 9.16 -22.19
CA GLY A 291 1.69 7.95 -22.41
C GLY A 291 2.13 7.06 -23.57
N LYS A 292 3.22 7.39 -24.27
CA LYS A 292 3.69 6.69 -25.49
C LYS A 292 4.89 5.79 -25.18
N TRP A 293 4.68 4.75 -24.38
CA TRP A 293 5.72 3.87 -23.86
C TRP A 293 6.34 2.90 -24.88
N ASP A 294 5.83 2.85 -26.11
CA ASP A 294 6.37 2.04 -27.20
C ASP A 294 7.35 2.79 -28.12
N ASP A 295 7.61 4.08 -27.86
CA ASP A 295 8.48 4.95 -28.63
C ASP A 295 9.71 5.37 -27.79
N ASP A 296 10.83 4.66 -28.01
CA ASP A 296 12.09 4.86 -27.25
C ASP A 296 12.64 6.29 -27.41
N GLU A 297 12.51 6.88 -28.59
CA GLU A 297 12.96 8.26 -28.86
C GLU A 297 12.12 9.24 -28.05
N LEU A 298 10.79 9.10 -28.06
CA LEU A 298 9.91 9.96 -27.26
C LEU A 298 10.12 9.80 -25.76
N VAL A 299 10.44 8.59 -25.26
CA VAL A 299 10.83 8.39 -23.86
C VAL A 299 12.07 9.22 -23.53
N ARG A 300 13.10 9.18 -24.39
CA ARG A 300 14.34 9.96 -24.19
C ARG A 300 14.09 11.46 -24.27
N GLU A 301 13.29 11.92 -25.23
CA GLU A 301 13.06 13.35 -25.44
C GLU A 301 12.20 13.98 -24.34
N LYS A 302 11.19 13.25 -23.84
CA LYS A 302 10.17 13.81 -22.94
C LYS A 302 10.34 13.38 -21.49
N LEU A 303 10.52 12.09 -21.23
CA LEU A 303 10.55 11.58 -19.86
C LEU A 303 11.87 11.85 -19.15
N TYR A 304 13.00 11.82 -19.87
CA TYR A 304 14.32 11.96 -19.22
C TYR A 304 14.48 13.31 -18.53
N SER A 305 13.96 14.39 -19.12
CA SER A 305 14.01 15.72 -18.51
C SER A 305 13.18 15.80 -17.22
N GLU A 306 11.99 15.21 -17.21
CA GLU A 306 11.14 15.10 -16.01
C GLU A 306 11.84 14.32 -14.89
N VAL A 307 12.48 13.18 -15.22
CA VAL A 307 13.22 12.35 -14.27
C VAL A 307 14.45 13.10 -13.71
N VAL A 308 15.18 13.83 -14.56
CA VAL A 308 16.33 14.65 -14.14
C VAL A 308 15.91 15.68 -13.10
N GLU A 309 14.86 16.46 -13.38
CA GLU A 309 14.41 17.50 -12.46
C GLU A 309 13.81 16.93 -11.18
N PHE A 310 13.09 15.81 -11.27
CA PHE A 310 12.63 15.05 -10.12
C PHE A 310 13.81 14.64 -9.21
N LEU A 311 14.83 13.99 -9.76
CA LEU A 311 15.97 13.50 -8.99
C LEU A 311 16.79 14.64 -8.38
N LYS A 312 17.01 15.75 -9.10
CA LYS A 312 17.68 16.93 -8.54
C LYS A 312 16.92 17.47 -7.31
N ARG A 313 15.59 17.60 -7.41
CA ARG A 313 14.75 18.09 -6.31
C ARG A 313 14.76 17.14 -5.12
N THR A 314 14.64 15.84 -5.37
CA THR A 314 14.49 14.83 -4.31
C THR A 314 15.82 14.51 -3.61
N THR A 315 16.93 14.52 -4.34
CA THR A 315 18.24 14.09 -3.81
C THR A 315 19.18 15.25 -3.49
N GLY A 316 18.96 16.43 -4.10
CA GLY A 316 19.89 17.57 -4.01
C GLY A 316 21.05 17.51 -5.02
N ALA A 317 21.07 16.53 -5.93
CA ALA A 317 22.09 16.40 -6.97
C ALA A 317 22.17 17.66 -7.85
N LYS A 318 23.39 18.01 -8.29
CA LYS A 318 23.65 19.15 -9.18
C LYS A 318 23.54 18.76 -10.65
N ARG A 319 23.93 17.53 -10.98
CA ARG A 319 23.83 16.96 -12.32
C ARG A 319 23.24 15.56 -12.21
N VAL A 320 22.30 15.26 -13.09
CA VAL A 320 21.74 13.91 -13.25
C VAL A 320 21.89 13.51 -14.70
N HIS A 321 22.40 12.31 -14.95
CA HIS A 321 22.55 11.74 -16.28
C HIS A 321 21.73 10.45 -16.35
N VAL A 322 20.71 10.46 -17.22
CA VAL A 322 19.94 9.25 -17.57
C VAL A 322 20.67 8.55 -18.70
N PHE A 323 21.06 7.30 -18.51
CA PHE A 323 21.86 6.55 -19.50
C PHE A 323 21.14 5.34 -20.09
N ASP A 324 20.11 4.82 -19.42
CA ASP A 324 19.36 3.67 -19.89
C ASP A 324 17.95 3.66 -19.30
N HIS A 325 17.04 2.96 -19.97
CA HIS A 325 15.73 2.65 -19.43
C HIS A 325 15.26 1.26 -19.87
N THR A 326 14.38 0.65 -19.08
CA THR A 326 13.81 -0.67 -19.39
C THR A 326 12.29 -0.61 -19.21
N ILE A 327 11.56 -0.82 -20.30
CA ILE A 327 10.08 -0.81 -20.32
C ILE A 327 9.55 -2.22 -20.48
N ARG A 328 8.81 -2.70 -19.50
CA ARG A 328 8.20 -4.03 -19.47
C ARG A 328 6.70 -3.88 -19.73
N THR A 329 6.21 -4.46 -20.83
CA THR A 329 4.80 -4.42 -21.26
C THR A 329 4.38 -5.77 -21.85
N LYS A 330 3.07 -6.05 -21.89
CA LYS A 330 2.54 -7.29 -22.51
C LYS A 330 3.02 -7.48 -23.96
N ARG A 331 3.15 -6.37 -24.69
CA ARG A 331 3.59 -6.35 -26.11
C ARG A 331 5.07 -6.67 -26.28
N ASN A 332 5.91 -6.34 -25.28
CA ASN A 332 7.35 -6.58 -25.35
C ASN A 332 7.72 -8.01 -24.94
N GLU A 333 6.92 -8.66 -24.08
CA GLU A 333 7.15 -10.06 -23.64
C GLU A 333 7.05 -11.08 -24.79
N GLN A 334 6.27 -10.78 -25.83
CA GLN A 334 6.08 -11.67 -26.99
C GLN A 334 7.20 -11.57 -28.04
N LYS A 335 8.14 -10.64 -27.91
CA LYS A 335 9.28 -10.50 -28.83
C LYS A 335 10.35 -11.51 -28.45
N LYS A 336 10.87 -12.28 -29.42
CA LYS A 336 11.97 -13.24 -29.17
C LYS A 336 13.20 -12.50 -28.63
N LEU A 337 13.81 -13.00 -27.54
CA LEU A 337 15.15 -12.59 -27.08
C LEU A 337 16.14 -12.82 -28.22
N THR A 338 16.38 -11.81 -29.03
CA THR A 338 17.17 -11.94 -30.27
C THR A 338 18.35 -11.00 -30.30
N GLN A 339 18.53 -10.14 -29.28
CA GLN A 339 19.63 -9.17 -29.25
C GLN A 339 20.16 -8.95 -27.82
N GLU A 340 21.47 -9.15 -27.66
CA GLU A 340 22.26 -8.95 -26.43
C GLU A 340 22.16 -7.51 -25.88
N THR A 341 21.73 -6.55 -26.70
CA THR A 341 21.63 -5.12 -26.41
C THR A 341 20.24 -4.65 -25.95
N ASN A 342 19.20 -5.49 -26.01
CA ASN A 342 17.83 -5.05 -25.78
C ASN A 342 17.36 -5.33 -24.34
N THR A 343 17.54 -4.37 -23.44
CA THR A 343 17.13 -4.46 -22.02
C THR A 343 15.62 -4.34 -21.84
N SER A 344 14.89 -3.77 -22.81
CA SER A 344 13.45 -3.47 -22.77
C SER A 344 12.49 -4.68 -22.80
N GLN A 345 13.00 -5.92 -22.71
CA GLN A 345 12.20 -7.13 -22.99
C GLN A 345 12.26 -8.21 -21.90
N ARG A 346 12.82 -7.90 -20.72
CA ARG A 346 12.94 -8.90 -19.65
C ARG A 346 11.67 -8.94 -18.80
N ALA A 347 11.15 -10.14 -18.56
CA ALA A 347 10.19 -10.41 -17.50
C ALA A 347 10.68 -9.81 -16.16
N PRO A 348 9.78 -9.52 -15.21
CA PRO A 348 10.17 -9.16 -13.85
C PRO A 348 11.29 -10.06 -13.32
N VAL A 349 12.37 -9.45 -12.83
CA VAL A 349 13.54 -10.21 -12.33
C VAL A 349 13.21 -10.73 -10.93
N MET A 350 13.12 -12.06 -10.81
CA MET A 350 12.80 -12.76 -9.57
C MET A 350 14.05 -13.12 -8.74
N LEU A 351 15.24 -12.76 -9.23
CA LEU A 351 16.51 -12.92 -8.52
C LEU A 351 16.65 -11.81 -7.49
N VAL A 352 17.12 -12.13 -6.27
CA VAL A 352 17.52 -11.11 -5.30
C VAL A 352 18.87 -10.53 -5.71
N HIS A 353 18.90 -9.23 -6.04
CA HIS A 353 20.09 -8.58 -6.57
C HIS A 353 20.17 -7.09 -6.22
N CYS A 354 21.35 -6.52 -6.47
CA CYS A 354 21.57 -5.09 -6.63
C CYS A 354 22.35 -4.85 -7.94
N ASP A 355 21.98 -3.81 -8.69
CA ASP A 355 22.46 -3.59 -10.05
C ASP A 355 23.95 -3.26 -10.19
N TYR A 356 24.60 -2.82 -9.10
CA TYR A 356 25.99 -2.40 -9.14
C TYR A 356 26.76 -2.93 -7.94
N THR A 357 28.07 -3.09 -8.16
CA THR A 357 29.07 -3.37 -7.14
C THR A 357 29.83 -2.09 -6.80
N ALA A 358 30.63 -2.14 -5.73
CA ALA A 358 31.51 -1.02 -5.40
C ALA A 358 32.52 -0.72 -6.53
N GLU A 359 32.88 -1.73 -7.32
CA GLU A 359 33.80 -1.64 -8.45
C GLU A 359 33.10 -1.27 -9.76
N SER A 360 31.89 -1.79 -10.01
CA SER A 360 31.21 -1.57 -11.28
C SER A 360 30.59 -0.18 -11.42
N GLY A 361 30.22 0.46 -10.30
CA GLY A 361 29.76 1.86 -10.28
C GLY A 361 30.76 2.84 -10.94
N PRO A 362 32.00 2.98 -10.42
CA PRO A 362 33.02 3.84 -11.02
C PRO A 362 33.37 3.47 -12.46
N VAL A 363 33.42 2.17 -12.79
CA VAL A 363 33.64 1.70 -14.17
C VAL A 363 32.53 2.22 -15.09
N ARG A 364 31.28 2.19 -14.65
CA ARG A 364 30.15 2.70 -15.43
C ARG A 364 30.22 4.21 -15.65
N VAL A 365 30.66 4.97 -14.64
CA VAL A 365 30.90 6.42 -14.81
C VAL A 365 31.97 6.67 -15.87
N ARG A 366 33.10 5.96 -15.83
CA ARG A 366 34.17 6.07 -16.84
C ARG A 366 33.70 5.76 -18.25
N GLN A 367 32.90 4.70 -18.42
CA GLN A 367 32.35 4.31 -19.72
C GLN A 367 31.45 5.39 -20.32
N LEU A 368 30.63 6.05 -19.51
CA LEU A 368 29.62 6.98 -19.98
C LEU A 368 30.14 8.42 -20.08
N MET A 369 30.92 8.88 -19.10
CA MET A 369 31.37 10.27 -18.99
C MET A 369 32.72 10.53 -19.66
N LYS A 370 33.47 9.47 -20.01
CA LYS A 370 34.75 9.54 -20.72
C LYS A 370 35.73 10.53 -20.08
N ASP A 371 36.07 11.62 -20.76
CA ASP A 371 37.10 12.58 -20.35
C ASP A 371 36.76 13.32 -19.04
N GLU A 372 35.48 13.47 -18.70
CA GLU A 372 35.04 14.12 -17.46
C GLU A 372 34.99 13.15 -16.26
N ALA A 373 35.17 11.85 -16.47
CA ALA A 373 34.84 10.84 -15.47
C ALA A 373 35.65 10.97 -14.17
N GLU A 374 36.95 11.22 -14.25
CA GLU A 374 37.80 11.30 -13.04
C GLU A 374 37.51 12.56 -12.21
N ASP A 375 37.17 13.69 -12.84
CA ASP A 375 36.75 14.89 -12.10
C ASP A 375 35.39 14.65 -11.41
N LEU A 376 34.45 13.99 -12.10
CA LEU A 376 33.16 13.65 -11.51
C LEU A 376 33.29 12.64 -10.36
N LEU A 377 34.18 11.64 -10.51
CA LEU A 377 34.47 10.63 -9.49
C LEU A 377 35.27 11.17 -8.30
N SER A 378 35.86 12.37 -8.40
CA SER A 378 36.52 13.02 -7.28
C SER A 378 35.52 13.62 -6.26
N ARG A 379 34.22 13.57 -6.56
CA ARG A 379 33.11 14.03 -5.71
C ARG A 379 32.12 12.90 -5.49
N ARG A 380 31.08 13.13 -4.68
CA ARG A 380 30.05 12.12 -4.45
C ARG A 380 29.30 11.82 -5.74
N VAL A 381 29.20 10.53 -6.05
CA VAL A 381 28.41 9.99 -7.15
C VAL A 381 27.49 8.91 -6.60
N ALA A 382 26.20 9.00 -6.91
CA ALA A 382 25.22 7.97 -6.55
C ALA A 382 24.41 7.56 -7.77
N PHE A 383 24.01 6.29 -7.83
CA PHE A 383 23.17 5.76 -8.89
C PHE A 383 21.79 5.52 -8.33
N PHE A 384 20.79 5.97 -9.08
CA PHE A 384 19.40 5.79 -8.72
C PHE A 384 18.64 5.16 -9.87
N ASN A 385 17.89 4.11 -9.56
CA ASN A 385 16.85 3.60 -10.45
C ASN A 385 15.53 4.23 -10.04
N VAL A 386 14.85 4.87 -10.99
CA VAL A 386 13.48 5.34 -10.82
C VAL A 386 12.58 4.26 -11.41
N TRP A 387 11.93 3.49 -10.53
CA TRP A 387 10.98 2.45 -10.92
C TRP A 387 9.55 3.00 -10.85
N LYS A 388 8.81 2.84 -11.94
CA LYS A 388 7.45 3.38 -12.09
C LYS A 388 6.54 2.34 -12.75
N PRO A 389 5.35 2.06 -12.18
CA PRO A 389 4.38 1.23 -12.87
C PRO A 389 3.63 2.01 -13.94
N LEU A 390 3.21 1.34 -15.01
CA LEU A 390 2.44 1.90 -16.12
C LEU A 390 0.94 1.58 -16.02
N ASN A 391 0.60 0.58 -15.21
CA ASN A 391 -0.74 0.20 -14.78
C ASN A 391 -0.77 -0.03 -13.25
N VAL A 392 -1.94 -0.31 -12.67
CA VAL A 392 -2.01 -0.72 -11.27
C VAL A 392 -1.28 -2.06 -11.11
N VAL A 393 -0.38 -2.15 -10.13
CA VAL A 393 0.42 -3.35 -9.89
C VAL A 393 -0.40 -4.37 -9.11
N GLU A 394 -0.89 -5.39 -9.80
CA GLU A 394 -1.70 -6.46 -9.20
C GLU A 394 -1.00 -7.82 -9.16
N GLU A 395 0.04 -8.00 -9.97
CA GLU A 395 0.90 -9.19 -9.94
C GLU A 395 2.38 -8.80 -9.96
N ARG A 396 3.19 -9.72 -9.42
CA ARG A 396 4.65 -9.63 -9.39
C ARG A 396 5.19 -8.25 -8.94
N PRO A 397 4.73 -7.69 -7.81
CA PRO A 397 5.20 -6.38 -7.36
C PRO A 397 6.72 -6.36 -7.10
N LEU A 398 7.28 -5.16 -7.00
CA LEU A 398 8.68 -4.96 -6.62
C LEU A 398 8.79 -4.90 -5.10
N ALA A 399 9.68 -5.72 -4.52
CA ALA A 399 10.05 -5.67 -3.12
C ALA A 399 11.49 -5.16 -2.95
N MET A 400 11.72 -4.44 -1.86
CA MET A 400 13.01 -3.90 -1.47
C MET A 400 13.41 -4.46 -0.11
N CYS A 401 14.64 -4.93 0.00
CA CYS A 401 15.24 -5.37 1.25
C CYS A 401 15.81 -4.15 1.97
N ASP A 402 15.34 -3.87 3.18
CA ASP A 402 15.84 -2.79 4.02
C ASP A 402 17.33 -2.99 4.30
N VAL A 403 18.15 -2.02 3.86
CA VAL A 403 19.61 -2.13 4.02
C VAL A 403 20.05 -2.21 5.48
N THR A 404 19.26 -1.66 6.41
CA THR A 404 19.59 -1.72 7.85
C THR A 404 19.54 -3.15 8.41
N THR A 405 18.97 -4.08 7.64
CA THR A 405 18.87 -5.51 7.96
C THR A 405 19.65 -6.41 7.02
N SER A 406 20.28 -5.85 5.97
CA SER A 406 21.13 -6.58 5.02
C SER A 406 22.55 -6.01 5.05
N PRO A 407 23.40 -6.45 6.00
CA PRO A 407 24.78 -6.01 6.09
C PRO A 407 25.58 -6.31 4.80
N LYS A 408 26.68 -5.58 4.59
CA LYS A 408 27.48 -5.67 3.36
C LYS A 408 27.98 -7.09 3.06
N GLU A 409 28.17 -7.91 4.09
CA GLU A 409 28.60 -9.30 4.02
C GLU A 409 27.57 -10.21 3.34
N ASP A 410 26.33 -9.75 3.22
CA ASP A 410 25.29 -10.48 2.53
C ASP A 410 25.36 -10.31 1.01
N PHE A 411 26.04 -9.27 0.53
CA PHE A 411 26.21 -8.98 -0.89
C PHE A 411 27.51 -9.56 -1.44
N PHE A 412 27.43 -10.27 -2.56
CA PHE A 412 28.61 -10.81 -3.26
C PHE A 412 28.43 -10.77 -4.78
N LYS A 413 29.54 -10.83 -5.51
CA LYS A 413 29.58 -10.49 -6.93
C LYS A 413 28.95 -11.58 -7.81
N LEU A 414 28.08 -11.14 -8.70
CA LEU A 414 27.62 -11.87 -9.87
C LEU A 414 28.30 -11.29 -11.11
N TYR A 415 29.00 -12.15 -11.86
CA TYR A 415 29.61 -11.77 -13.14
C TYR A 415 28.67 -12.04 -14.31
N LEU A 416 28.26 -10.97 -14.98
CA LEU A 416 27.41 -11.02 -16.16
C LEU A 416 28.29 -11.11 -17.41
N ARG A 417 28.33 -12.26 -18.07
CA ARG A 417 29.20 -12.52 -19.23
C ARG A 417 28.45 -12.24 -20.53
N TYR A 418 28.88 -11.19 -21.22
CA TYR A 418 28.50 -10.88 -22.60
C TYR A 418 29.67 -11.21 -23.53
N ARG A 419 29.45 -11.31 -24.84
CA ARG A 419 30.51 -11.64 -25.80
C ARG A 419 31.64 -10.60 -25.82
N ASP A 420 31.30 -9.34 -25.61
CA ASP A 420 32.17 -8.18 -25.76
C ASP A 420 32.60 -7.55 -24.43
N ARG A 421 31.94 -7.93 -23.31
CA ARG A 421 32.21 -7.35 -21.99
C ARG A 421 31.80 -8.26 -20.84
N THR A 422 32.37 -7.99 -19.66
CA THR A 422 31.87 -8.53 -18.39
C THR A 422 31.22 -7.40 -17.59
N GLY A 423 29.96 -7.59 -17.20
CA GLY A 423 29.27 -6.76 -16.21
C GLY A 423 29.38 -7.36 -14.81
N GLU A 424 29.11 -6.57 -13.78
CA GLU A 424 29.12 -7.01 -12.39
C GLU A 424 27.94 -6.40 -11.63
N ASN A 425 27.16 -7.28 -11.01
CA ASN A 425 26.07 -6.95 -10.09
C ASN A 425 26.37 -7.57 -8.72
N TYR A 426 25.64 -7.17 -7.68
CA TYR A 426 25.55 -7.99 -6.48
C TYR A 426 24.37 -8.94 -6.53
N VAL A 427 24.57 -10.15 -6.03
CA VAL A 427 23.53 -11.05 -5.53
C VAL A 427 23.63 -11.12 -4.01
N MET A 428 22.58 -11.62 -3.36
CA MET A 428 22.55 -11.72 -1.90
C MET A 428 22.46 -13.16 -1.44
N ARG A 429 23.14 -13.48 -0.34
CA ARG A 429 22.87 -14.70 0.43
C ARG A 429 21.63 -14.51 1.28
N HIS A 430 20.94 -15.57 1.63
CA HIS A 430 19.80 -15.50 2.54
C HIS A 430 20.23 -15.13 3.97
N SER A 431 19.37 -14.37 4.66
CA SER A 431 19.42 -14.11 6.09
C SER A 431 17.97 -14.02 6.60
N PRO A 432 17.63 -14.67 7.74
CA PRO A 432 16.29 -14.56 8.33
C PRO A 432 16.02 -13.16 8.91
N GLU A 433 17.06 -12.33 9.09
CA GLU A 433 16.93 -10.95 9.59
C GLU A 433 16.48 -9.97 8.50
N HIS A 434 16.55 -10.36 7.22
CA HIS A 434 16.16 -9.51 6.11
C HIS A 434 14.69 -9.07 6.21
N LYS A 435 14.48 -7.75 6.27
CA LYS A 435 13.15 -7.16 6.19
C LYS A 435 12.86 -6.70 4.78
N TRP A 436 11.83 -7.30 4.18
CA TRP A 436 11.33 -6.94 2.87
C TRP A 436 10.12 -6.03 2.97
N TYR A 437 10.09 -5.00 2.13
CA TYR A 437 8.96 -4.09 1.99
C TYR A 437 8.48 -4.06 0.55
N TYR A 438 7.17 -3.99 0.38
CA TYR A 438 6.52 -3.77 -0.91
C TYR A 438 5.31 -2.85 -0.76
N PHE A 439 4.77 -2.41 -1.88
CA PHE A 439 3.70 -1.43 -1.93
C PHE A 439 2.57 -1.97 -2.82
N PRO A 440 1.62 -2.73 -2.22
CA PRO A 440 0.56 -3.40 -2.99
C PRO A 440 -0.29 -2.39 -3.75
N LYS A 441 -0.71 -2.75 -4.97
CA LYS A 441 -1.58 -1.91 -5.82
C LYS A 441 -1.01 -0.51 -6.11
N MET A 442 0.32 -0.39 -6.23
CA MET A 442 0.95 0.85 -6.68
C MET A 442 0.34 1.33 -8.01
N THR A 443 0.07 2.63 -8.10
CA THR A 443 -0.59 3.29 -9.23
C THR A 443 0.41 4.04 -10.11
N PRO A 444 0.07 4.34 -11.38
CA PRO A 444 0.96 5.01 -12.32
C PRO A 444 1.36 6.45 -11.99
N ASP A 445 0.90 7.07 -10.91
CA ASP A 445 1.39 8.37 -10.41
C ASP A 445 2.51 8.21 -9.37
N GLN A 446 2.74 6.98 -8.89
CA GLN A 446 3.71 6.67 -7.84
C GLN A 446 5.03 6.15 -8.44
N VAL A 447 6.14 6.33 -7.72
CA VAL A 447 7.46 5.83 -8.09
C VAL A 447 8.24 5.35 -6.87
N ILE A 448 9.06 4.32 -7.06
CA ILE A 448 10.07 3.88 -6.10
C ILE A 448 11.42 4.37 -6.60
N LEU A 449 12.14 5.06 -5.73
CA LEU A 449 13.53 5.44 -5.95
C LEU A 449 14.44 4.43 -5.25
N LEU A 450 15.24 3.67 -6.01
CA LEU A 450 16.18 2.70 -5.48
C LEU A 450 17.61 3.25 -5.60
N LYS A 451 18.36 3.25 -4.51
CA LYS A 451 19.79 3.58 -4.55
C LYS A 451 20.62 2.33 -4.81
N THR A 452 21.12 2.22 -6.03
CA THR A 452 21.84 1.04 -6.49
C THR A 452 23.37 1.16 -6.38
N TYR A 453 23.88 2.38 -6.15
CA TYR A 453 25.29 2.64 -5.82
C TYR A 453 25.43 4.01 -5.13
N ASP A 454 26.36 4.13 -4.18
CA ASP A 454 26.86 5.42 -3.66
C ASP A 454 28.37 5.32 -3.38
N SER A 455 29.11 6.33 -3.82
CA SER A 455 30.55 6.42 -3.61
C SER A 455 30.91 6.71 -2.15
N GLU A 456 30.01 7.37 -1.39
CA GLU A 456 30.26 7.69 0.01
C GLU A 456 30.17 6.46 0.92
N THR A 457 30.99 6.46 1.97
CA THR A 457 31.12 5.33 2.91
C THR A 457 30.90 5.73 4.37
N ASP A 458 30.22 6.85 4.59
CA ASP A 458 29.97 7.49 5.89
C ASP A 458 28.81 6.87 6.68
N GLY A 459 28.42 5.63 6.37
CA GLY A 459 27.36 4.89 7.04
C GLY A 459 25.98 5.01 6.38
N ARG A 460 25.81 5.86 5.35
CA ARG A 460 24.60 5.87 4.55
C ARG A 460 24.42 4.56 3.77
N ALA A 461 23.19 4.24 3.40
CA ALA A 461 22.90 3.18 2.45
C ALA A 461 23.61 3.46 1.11
N ARG A 462 24.27 2.44 0.56
CA ARG A 462 25.03 2.51 -0.70
C ARG A 462 24.44 1.62 -1.79
N PHE A 463 23.78 0.54 -1.39
CA PHE A 463 23.22 -0.49 -2.25
C PHE A 463 21.84 -0.83 -1.69
N VAL A 464 20.96 -1.38 -2.50
CA VAL A 464 19.67 -1.92 -2.03
C VAL A 464 19.38 -3.22 -2.76
N GLY A 465 19.18 -4.27 -1.99
CA GLY A 465 18.67 -5.55 -2.49
C GLY A 465 17.23 -5.39 -2.92
N HIS A 466 16.89 -5.88 -4.11
CA HIS A 466 15.51 -5.84 -4.59
C HIS A 466 15.19 -7.05 -5.47
N SER A 467 13.91 -7.36 -5.56
CA SER A 467 13.40 -8.45 -6.40
C SER A 467 11.93 -8.26 -6.74
N ALA A 468 11.49 -8.78 -7.88
CA ALA A 468 10.08 -9.08 -8.04
C ALA A 468 9.75 -10.39 -7.29
N PHE A 469 8.53 -10.51 -6.77
CA PHE A 469 8.10 -11.72 -6.06
C PHE A 469 6.64 -12.05 -6.41
N GLU A 470 6.22 -13.30 -6.23
CA GLU A 470 4.82 -13.70 -6.42
C GLU A 470 4.02 -13.36 -5.16
N ASP A 471 3.14 -12.35 -5.23
CA ASP A 471 2.27 -11.98 -4.13
C ASP A 471 1.13 -13.01 -4.01
N PRO A 472 1.00 -13.76 -2.89
CA PRO A 472 -0.06 -14.74 -2.72
C PRO A 472 -1.47 -14.12 -2.73
N ASN A 473 -1.59 -12.81 -2.58
CA ASN A 473 -2.86 -12.09 -2.66
C ASN A 473 -3.21 -11.62 -4.08
N SER A 474 -2.33 -11.84 -5.07
CA SER A 474 -2.63 -11.53 -6.47
C SER A 474 -3.82 -12.38 -6.96
N PRO A 475 -4.85 -11.76 -7.56
CA PRO A 475 -5.94 -12.50 -8.20
C PRO A 475 -5.42 -13.47 -9.28
N PRO A 476 -6.04 -14.64 -9.48
CA PRO A 476 -5.64 -15.58 -10.53
C PRO A 476 -5.67 -14.99 -11.95
N ASP A 477 -6.48 -13.96 -12.17
CA ASP A 477 -6.66 -13.22 -13.42
C ASP A 477 -6.04 -11.81 -13.39
N ALA A 478 -5.12 -11.56 -12.46
CA ALA A 478 -4.45 -10.27 -12.31
C ALA A 478 -3.83 -9.80 -13.65
N PRO A 479 -3.98 -8.51 -14.01
CA PRO A 479 -3.36 -7.97 -15.20
C PRO A 479 -1.83 -7.96 -15.06
N LEU A 480 -1.12 -8.44 -16.10
CA LEU A 480 0.35 -8.39 -16.14
C LEU A 480 0.90 -7.02 -15.72
N ARG A 481 1.92 -7.03 -14.88
CA ARG A 481 2.61 -5.81 -14.44
C ARG A 481 3.33 -5.14 -15.60
N GLU A 482 2.94 -3.91 -15.89
CA GLU A 482 3.66 -3.04 -16.82
C GLU A 482 4.44 -1.98 -16.04
N SER A 483 5.71 -1.76 -16.40
CA SER A 483 6.59 -0.86 -15.64
C SER A 483 7.69 -0.27 -16.51
N VAL A 484 8.22 0.87 -16.09
CA VAL A 484 9.45 1.44 -16.59
C VAL A 484 10.46 1.58 -15.45
N GLU A 485 11.70 1.27 -15.75
CA GLU A 485 12.83 1.46 -14.84
C GLU A 485 13.85 2.36 -15.54
N ILE A 486 14.07 3.56 -15.01
CA ILE A 486 14.98 4.55 -15.57
C ILE A 486 16.26 4.56 -14.73
N ARG A 487 17.40 4.29 -15.35
CA ARG A 487 18.69 4.21 -14.67
C ARG A 487 19.47 5.51 -14.81
N THR A 488 19.92 6.04 -13.68
CA THR A 488 20.50 7.37 -13.62
C THR A 488 21.78 7.42 -12.78
N ILE A 489 22.63 8.39 -13.10
CA ILE A 489 23.80 8.77 -12.30
C ILE A 489 23.57 10.20 -11.80
N ALA A 490 23.68 10.39 -10.50
CA ALA A 490 23.59 11.68 -9.83
C ALA A 490 24.97 12.10 -9.31
N PHE A 491 25.35 13.34 -9.60
CA PHE A 491 26.60 13.97 -9.16
C PHE A 491 26.27 15.16 -8.24
N PHE A 492 26.97 15.25 -7.11
CA PHE A 492 26.67 16.18 -6.01
C PHE A 492 27.70 17.30 -5.86
#